data_AF-A0A654DY18-F1
#
_entry.id   AF-A0A654DY18-F1
#
_cell.length_a   1.000
_cell.length_b   1.000
_cell.length_c   1.000
_cell.angle_alpha   90.00
_cell.angle_beta   90.00
_cell.angle_gamma   90.00
#
_symmetry.space_group_name_H-M   'P 1'
#
loop_
_entity.id
_entity.type
_entity.pdbx_description
1 polymer ?
#
loop_
_entity_poly.entity_id
_entity_poly.type
_entity_poly.pdbx_seq_one_letter_code
_entity_poly.pdbx_strand_id
1 'polypeptide(L)' 'MRKTLKFITWTFMGLAVIFFWISLRNAENNLEYTIVAMMMIAIAWGTNYFLRKHEKAEKED' A
#
# COMPACT_ATOMS: atom_id res chain seq x y z
N MET A 1 -16.85 -2.77 6.94
CA MET A 1 -15.93 -1.92 6.14
C MET A 1 -14.48 -1.96 6.65
N ARG A 2 -14.22 -1.75 7.94
CA ARG A 2 -12.87 -1.68 8.54
C ARG A 2 -11.98 -2.91 8.32
N LYS A 3 -12.53 -4.13 8.44
CA LYS A 3 -11.80 -5.40 8.17
C LYS A 3 -11.38 -5.52 6.69
N THR A 4 -12.29 -5.19 5.78
CA THR A 4 -12.04 -5.20 4.33
C THR A 4 -10.97 -4.19 3.94
N LEU A 5 -11.03 -2.96 4.48
CA LEU A 5 -10.01 -1.94 4.22
C LEU A 5 -8.63 -2.34 4.76
N LYS A 6 -8.57 -2.94 5.96
CA LYS A 6 -7.32 -3.46 6.53
C LYS A 6 -6.74 -4.57 5.67
N PHE A 7 -7.58 -5.51 5.22
CA PHE A 7 -7.16 -6.60 4.33
C PHE A 7 -6.58 -6.07 3.02
N ILE A 8 -7.30 -5.15 2.36
CA ILE A 8 -6.85 -4.51 1.10
C ILE A 8 -5.51 -3.80 1.30
N THR A 9 -5.37 -2.98 2.34
CA THR A 9 -4.11 -2.29 2.63
C THR A 9 -2.96 -3.27 2.84
N TRP A 10 -3.20 -4.37 3.55
CA TRP A 10 -2.18 -5.40 3.79
C TRP A 10 -1.79 -6.12 2.50
N THR A 11 -2.75 -6.45 1.63
CA THR A 11 -2.51 -7.04 0.31
C THR A 11 -1.67 -6.11 -0.57
N PHE A 12 -2.00 -4.82 -0.66
CA PHE A 12 -1.22 -3.84 -1.43
C PHE A 12 0.20 -3.70 -0.89
N MET A 13 0.36 -3.74 0.44
CA MET A 13 1.67 -3.66 1.08
C MET A 13 2.53 -4.89 0.76
N GLY A 14 1.95 -6.09 0.78
CA GLY A 14 2.64 -7.32 0.37
C GLY A 14 3.05 -7.30 -1.10
N LEU A 15 2.16 -6.87 -2.00
CA LEU A 15 2.48 -6.73 -3.42
C LEU A 15 3.58 -5.69 -3.65
N ALA A 16 3.52 -4.54 -2.96
CA ALA A 16 4.56 -3.51 -3.06
C ALA A 16 5.95 -4.06 -2.69
N VAL A 17 6.07 -4.88 -1.65
CA VAL A 17 7.33 -5.53 -1.26
C VAL A 17 7.84 -6.47 -2.35
N ILE A 18 6.96 -7.27 -2.96
CA ILE A 18 7.33 -8.20 -4.04
C ILE A 18 7.83 -7.43 -5.27
N PHE A 19 7.09 -6.39 -5.69
CA PHE A 19 7.48 -5.57 -6.84
C PHE A 19 8.77 -4.80 -6.59
N PHE A 20 8.96 -4.26 -5.38
CA PHE A 20 10.20 -3.61 -4.99
C PHE A 20 11.37 -4.59 -4.99
N TRP A 21 11.18 -5.81 -4.49
CA TRP A 21 12.18 -6.87 -4.52
C TRP A 21 12.57 -7.27 -5.96
N ILE A 22 11.59 -7.44 -6.84
CA ILE A 22 11.83 -7.73 -8.27
C ILE A 22 12.59 -6.58 -8.92
N SER A 23 12.22 -5.34 -8.60
CA SER A 23 12.90 -4.14 -9.08
C SER A 23 14.36 -4.08 -8.65
N LEU A 24 14.71 -4.52 -7.44
CA LEU A 24 16.09 -4.60 -6.98
C LEU A 24 16.88 -5.72 -7.67
N ARG A 25 16.20 -6.80 -8.08
CA ARG A 25 16.84 -7.98 -8.69
C ARG A 25 17.11 -7.82 -10.19
N ASN A 26 16.26 -7.08 -10.91
CA ASN A 26 16.53 -6.72 -12.31
C ASN A 26 17.32 -5.40 -12.34
N ALA A 27 18.59 -5.45 -12.72
CA ALA A 27 19.44 -4.26 -12.83
C ALA A 27 19.31 -3.52 -14.16
N GLU A 28 18.71 -4.14 -15.19
CA GLU A 28 18.44 -3.52 -16.49
C GLU A 28 16.94 -3.21 -16.61
N ASN A 29 16.60 -1.93 -16.84
CA ASN A 29 15.23 -1.43 -17.04
C ASN A 29 14.19 -1.86 -15.98
N ASN A 30 14.45 -1.48 -14.72
CA ASN A 30 13.57 -1.71 -13.57
C ASN A 30 12.71 -0.50 -13.17
N LEU A 31 12.75 0.59 -13.94
CA LEU A 31 11.99 1.82 -13.70
C LEU A 31 10.48 1.54 -13.58
N GLU A 32 9.94 0.68 -14.45
CA GLU A 32 8.52 0.33 -14.45
C GLU A 32 8.09 -0.36 -13.14
N TYR A 33 8.87 -1.35 -12.68
CA TYR A 33 8.60 -2.05 -11.41
C TYR A 33 8.74 -1.11 -10.20
N THR A 34 9.70 -0.17 -10.23
CA THR A 34 9.85 0.86 -9.20
C THR A 34 8.63 1.78 -9.15
N ILE A 35 8.15 2.26 -10.31
CA ILE A 35 6.96 3.12 -10.39
C ILE A 35 5.72 2.39 -9.89
N VAL A 36 5.54 1.12 -10.29
CA VAL A 36 4.44 0.28 -9.80
C VAL A 36 4.52 0.11 -8.28
N ALA A 37 5.69 -0.18 -7.73
CA ALA A 37 5.88 -0.29 -6.28
C ALA A 37 5.54 1.02 -5.55
N MET A 38 6.01 2.16 -6.05
CA MET A 38 5.67 3.48 -5.49
C MET A 38 4.17 3.76 -5.53
N MET A 39 3.49 3.40 -6.62
CA MET A 39 2.05 3.59 -6.77
C MET A 39 1.27 2.75 -5.76
N MET A 40 1.67 1.48 -5.55
CA MET A 40 1.07 0.63 -4.53
C MET A 40 1.30 1.15 -3.11
N ILE A 41 2.49 1.70 -2.83
CA ILE A 41 2.78 2.35 -1.55
C ILE A 41 1.88 3.57 -1.33
N ALA A 42 1.69 4.40 -2.34
CA ALA A 42 0.81 5.58 -2.25
C ALA A 42 -0.64 5.19 -1.97
N ILE A 43 -1.15 4.14 -2.64
CA ILE A 43 -2.50 3.61 -2.39
C ILE A 43 -2.61 3.08 -0.97
N ALA A 44 -1.65 2.26 -0.51
CA ALA A 44 -1.64 1.73 0.84
C ALA A 44 -1.59 2.83 1.91
N TRP A 45 -0.86 3.93 1.63
CA TRP A 45 -0.79 5.08 2.52
C TRP A 45 -2.13 5.82 2.58
N GLY A 46 -2.78 6.05 1.42
CA GLY A 46 -4.09 6.67 1.34
C GLY A 46 -5.19 5.86 2.03
N THR A 47 -5.23 4.54 1.82
CA THR A 47 -6.20 3.67 2.49
C THR A 47 -5.97 3.61 3.99
N ASN A 48 -4.71 3.63 4.46
CA ASN A 48 -4.38 3.68 5.88
C ASN A 48 -4.76 5.04 6.52
N TYR A 49 -4.59 6.16 5.80
CA TYR A 49 -5.02 7.48 6.25
C TYR A 49 -6.54 7.53 6.44
N PHE A 50 -7.31 7.02 5.46
CA PHE A 50 -8.77 6.94 5.58
C PHE A 50 -9.21 6.03 6.73
N LEU A 51 -8.54 4.89 6.90
CA LEU A 51 -8.73 4.01 8.06
C LEU A 51 -8.58 4.83 9.35
N ARG A 52 -7.43 5.47 9.56
CA ARG A 52 -7.16 6.28 10.77
C ARG A 52 -8.16 7.41 10.97
N LYS A 53 -8.61 8.08 9.90
CA LYS A 53 -9.64 9.12 9.97
C LYS A 53 -10.96 8.57 10.48
N HIS A 54 -11.41 7.42 9.96
CA HIS A 54 -12.61 6.73 10.47
C HIS A 54 -12.42 6.21 11.90
N GLU A 55 -11.24 5.68 12.25
CA GLU A 55 -10.97 5.20 13.62
C GLU A 55 -10.98 6.33 14.66
N LYS A 56 -10.68 7.57 14.26
CA LYS A 56 -10.78 8.75 15.13
C LYS A 56 -12.22 9.23 15.28
N ALA A 57 -12.99 9.26 14.18
CA ALA A 57 -14.39 9.63 14.21
C ALA A 57 -15.23 8.68 15.08
N GLU A 58 -14.97 7.37 15.05
CA GLU A 58 -15.65 6.38 15.93
C GLU A 58 -15.26 6.47 17.41
N LYS A 59 -14.25 7.27 17.79
CA LYS A 59 -13.81 7.41 19.20
C LYS A 59 -14.28 8.71 19.86
N GLU A 60 -14.81 9.64 19.07
CA GLU A 60 -15.34 10.92 19.55
C GLU A 60 -16.87 10.88 19.77
N ASP A 61 -17.53 9.79 19.33
CA ASP A 61 -18.91 9.38 19.71
C ASP A 61 -18.88 8.31 20.82
#